data_AF-A0A176U9X6-F1
#
_entry.id   AF-A0A176U9X6-F1
#
_cell.length_a   1.000
_cell.length_b   1.000
_cell.length_c   1.000
_cell.angle_alpha   90.00
_cell.angle_beta   90.00
_cell.angle_gamma   90.00
#
_symmetry.space_group_name_H-M   'P 1'
#
loop_
_entity.id
_entity.type
_entity.pdbx_description
1 polymer ?
#
loop_
_entity_poly.entity_id
_entity_poly.type
_entity_poly.pdbx_seq_one_letter_code
_entity_poly.pdbx_strand_id
1 'polypeptide(L)'
;MTEKERNDYFYVCALIEYIARETKNHRGDIVNQIGEDGIKKLLYDAEVDHCLSFEQVSDEVVDYYKIKQGDFDTISACKYSIPSFLDIGKLYSIMIEDCAKPGDEVSELMKIFSSFISDEISNFNTDLYYQNPNYLEWSYREGKLLD
;
A
#
# COMPACT_ATOMS: atom_id res chain seq x y z
N MET A 1 -11.01 7.58 -11.20
CA MET A 1 -11.68 7.55 -9.88
C MET A 1 -12.37 8.89 -9.61
N THR A 2 -13.48 8.88 -8.87
CA THR A 2 -14.08 10.08 -8.26
C THR A 2 -13.23 10.58 -7.09
N GLU A 3 -13.47 11.81 -6.61
CA GLU A 3 -12.73 12.37 -5.47
C GLU A 3 -12.91 11.52 -4.20
N LYS A 4 -14.13 11.00 -3.96
CA LYS A 4 -14.40 10.07 -2.88
C LYS A 4 -13.57 8.79 -3.02
N GLU A 5 -13.65 8.13 -4.18
CA GLU A 5 -12.90 6.89 -4.41
C GLU A 5 -11.39 7.09 -4.21
N ARG A 6 -10.83 8.22 -4.68
CA ARG A 6 -9.41 8.54 -4.44
C ARG A 6 -9.08 8.61 -2.96
N ASN A 7 -9.96 9.19 -2.15
CA ASN A 7 -9.77 9.28 -0.70
C ASN A 7 -9.86 7.89 -0.03
N ASP A 8 -10.82 7.06 -0.45
CA ASP A 8 -10.98 5.69 0.06
C ASP A 8 -9.75 4.83 -0.27
N TYR A 9 -9.25 4.90 -1.52
CA TYR A 9 -8.02 4.22 -1.94
C TYR A 9 -6.79 4.74 -1.19
N PHE A 10 -6.67 6.05 -1.01
CA PHE A 10 -5.59 6.64 -0.22
C PHE A 10 -5.58 6.08 1.21
N TYR A 11 -6.73 6.05 1.87
CA TYR A 11 -6.86 5.50 3.22
C TYR A 11 -6.48 4.03 3.29
N VAL A 12 -7.05 3.19 2.42
CA VAL A 12 -6.77 1.74 2.41
C VAL A 12 -5.30 1.46 2.08
N CYS A 13 -4.70 2.19 1.15
CA CYS A 13 -3.27 2.04 0.85
C CYS A 13 -2.39 2.44 2.05
N ALA A 14 -2.74 3.52 2.75
CA ALA A 14 -2.04 3.92 3.97
C ALA A 14 -2.22 2.90 5.10
N LEU A 15 -3.39 2.25 5.19
CA LEU A 15 -3.68 1.22 6.19
C LEU A 15 -2.86 -0.06 5.92
N ILE A 16 -2.80 -0.49 4.66
CA ILE A 16 -1.94 -1.61 4.24
C ILE A 16 -0.48 -1.34 4.58
N GLU A 17 0.01 -0.14 4.27
CA GLU A 17 1.37 0.28 4.61
C GLU A 17 1.60 0.28 6.12
N TYR A 18 0.66 0.80 6.90
CA TYR A 18 0.73 0.82 8.35
C TYR A 18 0.80 -0.59 8.93
N ILE A 19 -0.12 -1.49 8.52
CA ILE A 19 -0.15 -2.89 8.95
C ILE A 19 1.16 -3.60 8.59
N ALA A 20 1.68 -3.40 7.37
CA ALA A 20 2.91 -4.02 6.92
C ALA A 20 4.12 -3.62 7.78
N ARG A 21 4.17 -2.35 8.22
CA ARG A 21 5.21 -1.85 9.14
C ARG A 21 5.08 -2.45 10.53
N GLU A 22 3.89 -2.42 11.12
CA GLU A 22 3.64 -2.93 12.48
C GLU A 22 3.83 -4.45 12.59
N THR A 23 3.54 -5.18 11.52
CA THR A 23 3.66 -6.65 11.46
C THR A 23 4.94 -7.14 10.79
N LYS A 24 5.80 -6.24 10.32
CA LYS A 24 7.09 -6.55 9.65
C LYS A 24 6.93 -7.48 8.45
N ASN A 25 5.97 -7.18 7.58
CA ASN A 25 5.69 -7.95 6.37
C ASN A 25 5.94 -7.15 5.09
N HIS A 26 6.13 -7.87 3.99
CA HIS A 26 5.99 -7.29 2.67
C HIS A 26 4.54 -6.83 2.49
N ARG A 27 4.33 -5.74 1.75
CA ARG A 27 2.96 -5.22 1.57
C ARG A 27 2.14 -6.17 0.69
N GLY A 28 2.82 -6.86 -0.23
CA GLY A 28 2.28 -7.99 -0.99
C GLY A 28 1.69 -9.07 -0.09
N ASP A 29 2.38 -9.46 0.98
CA ASP A 29 1.89 -10.49 1.92
C ASP A 29 0.62 -10.03 2.64
N ILE A 30 0.55 -8.74 3.02
CA ILE A 30 -0.64 -8.15 3.64
C ILE A 30 -1.85 -8.22 2.70
N VAL A 31 -1.72 -7.72 1.47
CA VAL A 31 -2.86 -7.72 0.53
C VAL A 31 -3.27 -9.13 0.13
N ASN A 32 -2.32 -10.05 -0.01
CA ASN A 32 -2.61 -11.44 -0.34
C ASN A 32 -3.30 -12.18 0.82
N GLN A 33 -2.95 -11.88 2.07
CA GLN A 33 -3.61 -12.43 3.26
C GLN A 33 -5.03 -11.88 3.43
N ILE A 34 -5.26 -10.60 3.12
CA ILE A 34 -6.59 -9.97 3.16
C ILE A 34 -7.47 -10.48 2.00
N GLY A 35 -6.89 -10.63 0.82
CA GLY A 35 -7.57 -11.06 -0.40
C GLY A 35 -8.44 -9.98 -1.03
N GLU A 36 -8.80 -10.17 -2.31
CA GLU A 36 -9.51 -9.16 -3.11
C GLU A 36 -10.85 -8.75 -2.49
N ASP A 37 -11.64 -9.70 -1.99
CA ASP A 37 -12.92 -9.43 -1.33
C ASP A 37 -12.74 -8.67 -0.01
N GLY A 38 -11.64 -8.94 0.71
CA GLY A 38 -11.28 -8.20 1.91
C GLY A 38 -10.89 -6.76 1.60
N ILE A 39 -10.13 -6.53 0.53
CA ILE A 39 -9.80 -5.17 0.07
C ILE A 39 -11.05 -4.41 -0.36
N LYS A 40 -11.98 -5.04 -1.09
CA LYS A 40 -13.29 -4.44 -1.42
C LYS A 40 -14.07 -4.05 -0.17
N LYS A 41 -14.03 -4.90 0.87
CA LYS A 41 -14.67 -4.62 2.14
C LYS A 41 -14.04 -3.41 2.84
N LEU A 42 -12.72 -3.32 2.91
CA LEU A 42 -12.02 -2.17 3.49
C LEU A 42 -12.32 -0.87 2.73
N LEU A 43 -12.38 -0.90 1.40
CA LEU A 43 -12.76 0.26 0.59
C LEU A 43 -14.22 0.69 0.83
N TYR A 44 -15.12 -0.27 1.02
CA TYR A 44 -16.51 0.01 1.36
C TYR A 44 -16.66 0.63 2.77
N ASP A 45 -15.83 0.21 3.73
CA ASP A 45 -15.87 0.68 5.12
C ASP A 45 -15.07 1.99 5.35
N ALA A 46 -14.20 2.38 4.41
CA ALA A 46 -13.29 3.53 4.53
C ALA A 46 -13.97 4.83 4.97
N GLU A 47 -15.18 5.12 4.47
CA GLU A 47 -15.95 6.32 4.86
C GLU A 47 -16.21 6.42 6.37
N VAL A 48 -16.42 5.28 7.03
CA VAL A 48 -16.69 5.20 8.47
C VAL A 48 -15.38 5.16 9.26
N ASP A 49 -14.40 4.43 8.73
CA ASP A 49 -13.11 4.20 9.40
C ASP A 49 -12.20 5.44 9.42
N HIS A 50 -12.46 6.44 8.56
CA HIS A 50 -11.79 7.74 8.62
C HIS A 50 -11.93 8.46 9.98
N CYS A 51 -12.92 8.10 10.80
CA CYS A 51 -13.10 8.64 12.15
C CYS A 51 -12.32 7.89 13.23
N LEU A 52 -11.72 6.74 12.89
CA LEU A 52 -10.94 5.90 13.79
C LEU A 52 -9.44 6.13 13.59
N SER A 53 -8.65 5.73 14.58
CA SER A 53 -7.19 5.75 14.44
C SER A 53 -6.71 4.56 13.61
N PHE A 54 -5.60 4.73 12.88
CA PHE A 54 -4.96 3.64 12.15
C PHE A 54 -4.58 2.46 13.04
N GLU A 55 -4.18 2.71 14.29
CA GLU A 55 -3.87 1.67 15.27
C GLU A 55 -5.07 0.77 15.54
N GLN A 56 -6.24 1.36 15.84
CA GLN A 56 -7.47 0.61 16.10
C GLN A 56 -7.90 -0.24 14.91
N VAL A 57 -7.94 0.35 13.71
CA VAL A 57 -8.37 -0.37 12.50
C VAL A 57 -7.34 -1.44 12.11
N SER A 58 -6.04 -1.14 12.27
CA SER A 58 -4.97 -2.10 12.05
C SER A 58 -5.11 -3.33 12.93
N ASP A 59 -5.33 -3.15 14.24
CA ASP A 59 -5.52 -4.26 15.18
C ASP A 59 -6.71 -5.15 14.81
N GLU A 60 -7.82 -4.54 14.41
CA GLU A 60 -9.02 -5.27 13.95
C GLU A 60 -8.75 -6.06 12.67
N VAL A 61 -8.08 -5.47 11.68
CA VAL A 61 -7.74 -6.13 10.41
C VAL A 61 -6.74 -7.25 10.64
N VAL A 62 -5.71 -7.03 11.46
CA VAL A 62 -4.70 -8.03 11.80
C VAL A 62 -5.33 -9.23 12.49
N ASP A 63 -6.21 -9.01 13.47
CA ASP A 63 -6.92 -10.12 14.12
C ASP A 63 -7.90 -10.80 13.17
N TYR A 64 -8.70 -10.06 12.42
CA TYR A 64 -9.72 -10.65 11.56
C TYR A 64 -9.11 -11.55 10.46
N TYR A 65 -8.11 -11.04 9.74
CA TYR A 65 -7.45 -11.77 8.65
C TYR A 65 -6.30 -12.66 9.13
N LYS A 66 -6.05 -12.72 10.45
CA LYS A 66 -5.01 -13.55 11.09
C LYS A 66 -3.61 -13.29 10.51
N ILE A 67 -3.29 -12.02 10.30
CA ILE A 67 -1.99 -11.57 9.80
C ILE A 67 -0.94 -11.89 10.86
N LYS A 68 0.13 -12.59 10.45
CA LYS A 68 1.21 -13.02 11.35
C LYS A 68 2.36 -12.00 11.32
N GLN A 69 3.18 -12.02 12.36
CA GLN A 69 4.43 -11.29 12.39
C GLN A 69 5.43 -11.90 11.38
N GLY A 70 6.01 -11.05 10.55
CA GLY A 70 7.08 -11.38 9.61
C GLY A 70 8.45 -10.93 10.11
N ASP A 71 9.43 -10.90 9.20
CA ASP A 71 10.81 -10.49 9.45
C ASP A 71 11.30 -9.37 8.49
N PHE A 72 10.40 -8.77 7.70
CA PHE A 72 10.69 -7.67 6.79
C PHE A 72 10.63 -6.31 7.49
N ASP A 73 11.70 -5.99 8.24
CA ASP A 73 11.83 -4.73 8.97
C ASP A 73 12.62 -3.68 8.15
N THR A 74 11.90 -2.83 7.42
CA THR A 74 12.49 -1.74 6.63
C THR A 74 12.70 -0.45 7.44
N ILE A 75 12.24 -0.40 8.70
CA ILE A 75 12.25 0.81 9.52
C ILE A 75 13.45 0.83 10.46
N SER A 76 13.63 -0.22 11.26
CA SER A 76 14.56 -0.21 12.39
C SER A 76 16.03 -0.06 11.97
N ALA A 77 16.37 -0.50 10.76
CA ALA A 77 17.72 -0.43 10.21
C ALA A 77 17.98 0.80 9.33
N CYS A 78 16.95 1.62 9.05
CA CYS A 78 17.08 2.75 8.14
C CYS A 78 17.83 3.91 8.81
N LYS A 79 18.82 4.46 8.11
CA LYS A 79 19.65 5.58 8.58
C LYS A 79 19.11 6.95 8.14
N TYR A 80 18.06 6.96 7.34
CA TYR A 80 17.48 8.15 6.71
C TYR A 80 16.11 8.46 7.32
N SER A 81 15.59 9.66 7.00
CA SER A 81 14.22 10.02 7.35
C SER A 81 13.26 9.11 6.58
N ILE A 82 12.46 8.34 7.30
CA ILE A 82 11.49 7.42 6.71
C ILE A 82 10.24 8.22 6.32
N PRO A 83 9.70 8.07 5.10
CA PRO A 83 8.43 8.69 4.73
C PRO A 83 7.30 8.18 5.63
N SER A 84 6.30 9.03 5.89
CA SER A 84 5.14 8.60 6.66
C SER A 84 4.39 7.50 5.92
N PHE A 85 3.62 6.67 6.64
CA PHE A 85 2.77 5.67 5.99
C PHE A 85 1.69 6.32 5.12
N LEU A 86 1.27 7.55 5.44
CA LEU A 86 0.36 8.36 4.62
C LEU A 86 1.02 8.75 3.30
N ASP A 87 2.26 9.23 3.35
CA ASP A 87 3.03 9.61 2.15
C ASP A 87 3.16 8.43 1.17
N ILE A 88 3.47 7.24 1.68
CA ILE A 88 3.53 6.00 0.90
C ILE A 88 2.13 5.59 0.40
N GLY A 89 1.10 5.65 1.25
CA GLY A 89 -0.28 5.34 0.87
C GLY A 89 -0.78 6.24 -0.27
N LYS A 90 -0.40 7.53 -0.26
CA LYS A 90 -0.71 8.47 -1.33
C LYS A 90 -0.05 8.07 -2.64
N LEU A 91 1.22 7.68 -2.61
CA LEU A 91 1.92 7.21 -3.81
C LEU A 91 1.21 5.99 -4.42
N TYR A 92 0.88 4.99 -3.61
CA TYR A 92 0.13 3.82 -4.09
C TYR A 92 -1.22 4.21 -4.69
N SER A 93 -1.98 5.11 -4.05
CA SER A 93 -3.27 5.55 -4.61
C SER A 93 -3.14 6.21 -5.98
N ILE A 94 -2.07 7.00 -6.19
CA ILE A 94 -1.77 7.64 -7.49
C ILE A 94 -1.42 6.55 -8.51
N MET A 95 -0.54 5.62 -8.14
CA MET A 95 -0.16 4.52 -9.03
C MET A 95 -1.37 3.67 -9.45
N ILE A 96 -2.29 3.36 -8.53
CA ILE A 96 -3.51 2.60 -8.84
C ILE A 96 -4.40 3.42 -9.79
N GLU A 97 -4.59 4.71 -9.53
CA GLU A 97 -5.37 5.57 -10.40
C GLU A 97 -4.81 5.64 -11.83
N ASP A 98 -3.50 5.76 -11.97
CA ASP A 98 -2.83 5.89 -13.28
C ASP A 98 -2.70 4.54 -14.00
N CYS A 99 -2.54 3.44 -13.25
CA CYS A 99 -2.35 2.10 -13.82
C CYS A 99 -3.65 1.39 -14.20
N ALA A 100 -4.71 1.60 -13.42
CA ALA A 100 -5.92 0.81 -13.52
C ALA A 100 -6.76 1.20 -14.74
N LYS A 101 -7.45 0.20 -15.30
CA LYS A 101 -8.60 0.48 -16.16
C LYS A 101 -9.81 0.79 -15.27
N PRO A 102 -10.74 1.64 -15.74
CA PRO A 102 -11.96 1.92 -14.99
C PRO A 102 -12.71 0.63 -14.62
N GLY A 103 -12.92 0.40 -13.33
CA GLY A 103 -13.56 -0.81 -12.77
C GLY A 103 -12.61 -1.94 -12.37
N ASP A 104 -11.32 -1.86 -12.72
CA ASP A 104 -10.30 -2.86 -12.38
C ASP A 104 -9.37 -2.39 -11.23
N GLU A 105 -9.70 -1.31 -10.54
CA GLU A 105 -8.82 -0.63 -9.57
C GLU A 105 -8.40 -1.55 -8.40
N VAL A 106 -9.30 -2.39 -7.88
CA VAL A 106 -8.96 -3.36 -6.82
C VAL A 106 -8.00 -4.42 -7.33
N SER A 107 -8.23 -4.94 -8.53
CA SER A 107 -7.32 -5.90 -9.16
C SER A 107 -5.95 -5.27 -9.37
N GLU A 108 -5.90 -3.99 -9.77
CA GLU A 108 -4.64 -3.29 -9.98
C GLU A 108 -3.90 -3.01 -8.66
N LEU A 109 -4.62 -2.66 -7.59
CA LEU A 109 -4.08 -2.57 -6.23
C LEU A 109 -3.39 -3.88 -5.85
N MET A 110 -4.08 -5.02 -5.99
CA MET A 110 -3.54 -6.33 -5.65
C MET A 110 -2.23 -6.63 -6.40
N LYS A 111 -2.18 -6.30 -7.70
CA LYS A 111 -0.98 -6.49 -8.54
C LYS A 111 0.16 -5.57 -8.13
N ILE A 112 -0.09 -4.28 -7.95
CA ILE A 112 0.94 -3.30 -7.60
C ILE A 112 1.60 -3.70 -6.28
N PHE A 113 0.81 -3.95 -5.23
CA PHE A 113 1.32 -4.34 -3.92
C PHE A 113 2.03 -5.69 -3.93
N SER A 114 1.62 -6.63 -4.79
CA SER A 114 2.27 -7.94 -4.93
C SER A 114 3.43 -7.96 -5.93
N SER A 115 3.81 -6.81 -6.51
CA SER A 115 4.88 -6.73 -7.50
C SER A 115 6.19 -6.22 -6.88
N PHE A 116 7.28 -6.42 -7.62
CA PHE A 116 8.63 -5.99 -7.21
C PHE A 116 8.68 -4.50 -6.82
N ILE A 117 7.89 -3.64 -7.48
CA ILE A 117 7.92 -2.20 -7.25
C ILE A 117 7.53 -1.85 -5.81
N SER A 118 6.68 -2.66 -5.18
CA SER A 118 6.22 -2.43 -3.82
C SER A 118 7.37 -2.58 -2.81
N ASP A 119 8.21 -3.60 -2.99
CA ASP A 119 9.39 -3.83 -2.17
C ASP A 119 10.47 -2.77 -2.42
N GLU A 120 10.65 -2.38 -3.69
CA GLU A 120 11.58 -1.32 -4.05
C GLU A 120 11.17 0.04 -3.45
N ILE A 121 9.88 0.41 -3.51
CA ILE A 121 9.34 1.62 -2.85
C ILE A 121 9.52 1.55 -1.33
N SER A 122 9.37 0.35 -0.75
CA SER A 122 9.51 0.11 0.69
C SER A 122 10.98 0.04 1.16
N ASN A 123 11.94 0.02 0.22
CA ASN A 123 13.36 0.10 0.53
C ASN A 123 13.77 1.56 0.78
N PHE A 124 13.53 2.01 2.02
CA PHE A 124 13.81 3.37 2.47
C PHE A 124 15.31 3.74 2.55
N ASN A 125 16.21 2.82 2.17
CA ASN A 125 17.63 3.15 1.98
C ASN A 125 17.95 3.67 0.58
N THR A 126 16.94 3.72 -0.30
CA THR A 126 17.03 4.30 -1.65
C THR A 126 16.20 5.58 -1.72
N ASP A 127 16.41 6.36 -2.78
CA ASP A 127 15.60 7.54 -3.07
C ASP A 127 14.37 7.23 -3.94
N LEU A 128 14.05 5.95 -4.17
CA LEU A 128 13.04 5.55 -5.14
C LEU A 128 11.66 6.13 -4.85
N TYR A 129 11.25 6.18 -3.58
CA TYR A 129 10.00 6.80 -3.15
C TYR A 129 9.88 8.28 -3.58
N TYR A 130 11.01 8.99 -3.69
CA TYR A 130 11.04 10.40 -4.09
C TYR A 130 11.06 10.60 -5.61
N GLN A 131 11.12 9.52 -6.38
CA GLN A 131 11.09 9.60 -7.84
C GLN A 131 9.71 10.00 -8.34
N ASN A 132 9.67 10.47 -9.58
CA ASN A 132 8.43 10.89 -10.21
C ASN A 132 7.43 9.71 -10.32
N PRO A 133 6.14 9.87 -9.97
CA PRO A 133 5.14 8.81 -10.12
C PRO A 133 5.10 8.17 -11.51
N ASN A 134 5.31 8.95 -12.58
CA ASN A 134 5.39 8.41 -13.95
C ASN A 134 6.55 7.42 -14.10
N TYR A 135 7.70 7.69 -13.50
CA TYR A 135 8.85 6.77 -13.54
C TYR A 135 8.50 5.44 -12.88
N LEU A 136 7.82 5.49 -11.73
CA LEU A 136 7.40 4.31 -10.99
C LEU A 136 6.32 3.52 -11.74
N GLU A 137 5.36 4.20 -12.35
CA GLU A 137 4.35 3.59 -13.23
C GLU A 137 5.02 2.83 -14.37
N TRP A 138 5.90 3.49 -15.15
CA TRP A 138 6.53 2.85 -16.30
C TRP A 138 7.46 1.70 -15.88
N SER A 139 8.17 1.85 -14.76
CA SER A 139 8.98 0.77 -14.19
C SER A 139 8.13 -0.44 -13.79
N TYR A 140 6.98 -0.20 -13.14
CA TYR A 140 6.01 -1.24 -12.80
C TYR A 140 5.50 -1.96 -14.04
N ARG A 141 5.07 -1.21 -15.08
CA ARG A 141 4.57 -1.80 -16.34
C ARG A 141 5.62 -2.62 -17.08
N GLU A 142 6.88 -2.18 -17.08
CA GLU A 142 8.00 -2.88 -17.72
C GLU A 142 8.56 -4.04 -16.88
N GLY A 143 8.14 -4.16 -15.61
CA GLY A 143 8.59 -5.23 -14.71
C GLY A 143 10.02 -5.07 -14.18
N LYS A 144 10.60 -3.86 -14.30
CA LYS A 144 11.94 -3.51 -13.81
C LYS A 144 12.08 -1.99 -13.64
N LEU A 145 13.01 -1.55 -12.79
CA LEU A 145 13.40 -0.14 -12.74
C LEU A 145 14.01 0.31 -14.08
N LEU A 146 13.59 1.48 -14.56
CA LEU A 146 14.09 2.08 -15.80
C LEU A 146 15.38 2.86 -15.57
N ASP A 147 16.21 2.95 -16.62
CA ASP A 147 17.49 3.68 -16.66
C ASP A 147 17.31 5.16 -17.04
#